data_AF-A0A662LR90-F1
#
_entry.id   AF-A0A662LR90-F1
#
_cell.length_a   1.000
_cell.length_b   1.000
_cell.length_c   1.000
_cell.angle_alpha   90.00
_cell.angle_beta   90.00
_cell.angle_gamma   90.00
#
_symmetry.space_group_name_H-M   'P 1'
#
loop_
_entity.id
_entity.type
_entity.pdbx_description
1 polymer ?
#
loop_
_entity_poly.entity_id
_entity_poly.type
_entity_poly.pdbx_seq_one_letter_code
_entity_poly.pdbx_strand_id
1 'polypeptide(L)'
;MAMEFDPEVIKNAIELWSKLNSEVEAKIKFTKKDGTVRFMICTLDFTRVPEKDKPKKVDIAKILKLMQNSGILHVYDLEKKGWRSVPFNKVEYMEAGNRRYKIQPVKRLGGK
;
A
#
# COMPACT_ATOMS: atom_id res chain seq x y z
N MET A 1 18.51 -20.36 9.24
CA MET A 1 17.67 -20.64 8.05
C MET A 1 17.35 -19.30 7.41
N ALA A 2 18.12 -18.91 6.39
CA ALA A 2 17.88 -17.67 5.67
C ALA A 2 16.64 -17.89 4.80
N MET A 3 15.59 -17.10 5.00
CA MET A 3 14.53 -17.01 4.00
C MET A 3 15.15 -16.28 2.81
N GLU A 4 15.45 -17.02 1.74
CA GLU A 4 15.86 -16.43 0.48
C GLU A 4 14.64 -15.74 -0.12
N PHE A 5 14.66 -14.41 -0.09
CA PHE A 5 13.63 -13.57 -0.69
C PHE A 5 14.05 -13.27 -2.13
N ASP A 6 13.52 -14.00 -3.10
CA ASP A 6 13.47 -13.48 -4.47
C ASP A 6 12.66 -12.17 -4.44
N PRO A 7 13.26 -11.00 -4.73
CA PRO A 7 12.54 -9.76 -4.52
C PRO A 7 11.57 -9.54 -5.67
N GLU A 8 10.29 -9.89 -5.48
CA GLU A 8 9.21 -9.26 -6.24
C GLU A 8 9.23 -7.75 -5.92
N VAL A 9 9.95 -6.98 -6.73
CA VAL A 9 10.14 -5.53 -6.55
C VAL A 9 8.94 -4.78 -7.13
N ILE A 10 8.34 -3.93 -6.31
CA ILE A 10 7.26 -3.01 -6.71
C ILE A 10 7.86 -1.62 -6.95
N LYS A 11 7.59 -1.07 -8.14
CA LYS A 11 8.28 0.13 -8.65
C LYS A 11 7.43 1.40 -8.61
N ASN A 12 6.11 1.26 -8.52
CA ASN A 12 5.17 2.38 -8.48
C ASN A 12 3.93 2.07 -7.62
N ALA A 13 3.15 3.12 -7.32
CA ALA A 13 1.95 3.03 -6.50
C ALA A 13 0.85 2.15 -7.12
N ILE A 14 0.77 2.06 -8.45
CA ILE A 14 -0.25 1.26 -9.15
C ILE A 14 0.03 -0.23 -8.98
N GLU A 15 1.29 -0.65 -9.13
CA GLU A 15 1.72 -2.02 -8.86
C GLU A 15 1.46 -2.40 -7.40
N LEU A 16 1.76 -1.50 -6.44
CA LEU A 16 1.44 -1.72 -5.03
C LEU A 16 -0.07 -1.91 -4.82
N TRP A 17 -0.89 -1.02 -5.38
CA TRP A 17 -2.34 -1.12 -5.26
C TRP A 17 -2.88 -2.41 -5.88
N SER A 18 -2.39 -2.79 -7.06
CA SER A 18 -2.80 -4.02 -7.74
C SER A 18 -2.52 -5.25 -6.87
N LYS A 19 -1.33 -5.34 -6.27
CA LYS A 19 -0.96 -6.42 -5.34
C LYS A 19 -1.79 -6.40 -4.06
N LEU A 20 -2.04 -5.23 -3.48
CA LEU A 20 -2.91 -5.12 -2.30
C LEU A 20 -4.36 -5.52 -2.61
N ASN A 21 -4.85 -5.21 -3.80
CA ASN A 21 -6.23 -5.47 -4.21
C ASN A 21 -6.46 -6.94 -4.62
N SER A 22 -5.40 -7.70 -4.88
CA SER A 22 -5.47 -9.16 -5.11
C SER A 22 -5.40 -9.98 -3.83
N GLU A 23 -5.22 -9.35 -2.67
CA GLU A 23 -5.00 -10.01 -1.38
C GLU A 23 -6.09 -9.61 -0.38
N VAL A 24 -6.48 -10.53 0.51
CA VAL A 24 -7.49 -10.24 1.55
C VAL A 24 -6.95 -9.24 2.57
N GLU A 25 -5.68 -9.35 2.91
CA GLU A 25 -4.96 -8.41 3.77
C GLU A 25 -3.46 -8.45 3.48
N ALA A 26 -2.77 -7.38 3.84
CA ALA A 26 -1.33 -7.26 3.71
C ALA A 26 -0.73 -6.49 4.88
N LYS A 27 0.52 -6.76 5.19
CA LYS A 27 1.33 -5.98 6.12
C LYS A 27 2.18 -5.00 5.32
N ILE A 28 2.19 -3.74 5.72
CA ILE A 28 3.09 -2.75 5.14
C ILE A 28 3.96 -2.12 6.21
N LYS A 29 5.22 -1.86 5.84
CA LYS A 29 6.14 -1.05 6.63
C LYS A 29 6.39 0.26 5.89
N PHE A 30 6.16 1.38 6.55
CA PHE A 30 6.45 2.70 5.98
C PHE A 30 6.88 3.72 7.02
N THR A 31 7.64 4.72 6.57
CA THR A 31 8.08 5.84 7.41
C THR A 31 7.08 6.99 7.34
N LYS A 32 6.52 7.38 8.48
CA LYS A 32 5.61 8.52 8.57
C LYS A 32 6.32 9.85 8.28
N LYS A 33 5.54 10.93 8.20
CA LYS A 33 6.06 12.30 8.03
C LYS A 33 6.97 12.73 9.19
N ASP A 34 6.67 12.29 10.41
CA ASP A 34 7.46 12.58 11.62
C ASP A 34 8.75 11.74 11.74
N GLY A 35 9.06 10.89 10.76
CA GLY A 35 10.23 10.02 10.77
C GLY A 35 10.04 8.69 11.51
N THR A 36 8.93 8.50 12.23
CA THR A 36 8.64 7.23 12.90
C THR A 36 8.24 6.14 11.92
N VAL A 37 8.69 4.92 12.16
CA VAL A 37 8.31 3.73 11.38
C VAL A 37 6.96 3.22 11.85
N ARG A 38 6.08 2.88 10.90
CA ARG A 38 4.82 2.18 11.17
C ARG A 38 4.82 0.83 10.47
N PHE A 39 4.45 -0.19 11.22
CA PHE A 39 3.97 -1.47 10.71
C PHE A 39 2.45 -1.45 10.79
N MET A 40 1.76 -1.85 9.73
CA MET A 40 0.29 -1.80 9.67
C MET A 40 -0.24 -3.00 8.91
N ILE A 41 -1.23 -3.68 9.48
CA ILE A 41 -2.06 -4.65 8.77
C ILE A 41 -3.20 -3.89 8.09
N CYS A 42 -3.30 -3.99 6.77
CA CYS A 42 -4.31 -3.29 6.00
C CYS A 42 -4.97 -4.14 4.93
N THR A 43 -6.09 -3.65 4.41
CA THR A 43 -6.86 -4.33 3.36
C THR A 43 -7.47 -3.33 2.36
N LEU A 44 -7.72 -3.83 1.15
CA LEU A 44 -8.61 -3.22 0.15
C LEU A 44 -9.86 -4.09 -0.09
N ASP A 45 -9.95 -5.25 0.55
CA ASP A 45 -11.11 -6.13 0.50
C ASP A 45 -12.21 -5.59 1.41
N PHE A 46 -13.31 -5.11 0.80
CA PHE A 46 -14.43 -4.55 1.54
C PHE A 46 -15.17 -5.58 2.41
N THR A 47 -15.00 -6.89 2.19
CA THR A 47 -15.59 -7.91 3.08
C THR A 47 -14.96 -7.87 4.48
N ARG A 48 -13.72 -7.36 4.58
CA ARG A 48 -12.98 -7.14 5.84
C ARG A 48 -13.26 -5.77 6.46
N VAL A 49 -13.96 -4.88 5.77
CA VAL A 49 -14.28 -3.52 6.22
C VAL A 49 -15.69 -3.51 6.84
N PRO A 50 -15.87 -3.00 8.07
CA PRO A 50 -17.19 -2.85 8.69
C PRO A 50 -18.14 -2.04 7.81
N GLU A 51 -19.42 -2.41 7.78
CA GLU A 51 -20.43 -1.78 6.91
C GLU A 51 -20.45 -0.24 7.01
N LYS A 52 -20.35 0.29 8.23
CA LYS A 52 -20.30 1.72 8.52
C LYS A 52 -19.09 2.46 7.92
N ASP A 53 -18.01 1.73 7.66
CA ASP A 53 -16.74 2.27 7.18
C ASP A 53 -16.53 1.99 5.68
N LYS A 54 -17.43 1.22 5.05
CA LYS A 54 -17.39 0.97 3.60
C LYS A 54 -17.63 2.27 2.83
N PRO A 55 -16.87 2.52 1.76
CA PRO A 55 -17.11 3.69 0.92
C PRO A 55 -18.48 3.56 0.23
N LYS A 56 -19.27 4.62 0.25
CA LYS A 56 -20.59 4.67 -0.43
C LYS A 56 -20.50 4.40 -1.94
N LYS A 57 -19.38 4.79 -2.55
CA LYS A 57 -19.06 4.54 -3.96
C LYS A 57 -17.56 4.34 -4.11
N VAL A 58 -17.18 3.37 -4.92
CA VAL A 58 -15.80 3.13 -5.32
C VAL A 58 -15.60 3.69 -6.71
N ASP A 59 -14.75 4.70 -6.83
CA ASP A 59 -14.38 5.31 -8.11
C ASP A 59 -12.92 4.98 -8.41
N ILE A 60 -12.72 3.93 -9.20
CA ILE A 60 -11.39 3.42 -9.56
C ILE A 60 -10.60 4.48 -10.32
N ALA A 61 -11.24 5.26 -11.22
CA ALA A 61 -10.57 6.29 -11.98
C ALA A 61 -10.00 7.39 -11.06
N LYS A 62 -10.77 7.80 -10.05
CA LYS A 62 -10.31 8.76 -9.04
C LYS A 62 -9.16 8.21 -8.19
N ILE A 63 -9.22 6.94 -7.80
CA ILE A 63 -8.16 6.26 -7.04
C ILE A 63 -6.86 6.19 -7.85
N LEU A 64 -6.93 5.73 -9.11
CA LEU A 64 -5.79 5.66 -10.01
C LEU A 64 -5.18 7.06 -10.25
N LYS A 65 -6.01 8.07 -10.49
CA LYS A 65 -5.57 9.46 -10.68
C LYS A 65 -4.86 10.01 -9.45
N LEU A 66 -5.35 9.73 -8.24
CA LEU A 66 -4.70 10.13 -7.00
C LEU A 66 -3.29 9.51 -6.89
N MET A 67 -3.17 8.21 -7.16
CA MET A 67 -1.89 7.50 -7.11
C MET A 67 -0.92 8.00 -8.16
N GLN A 68 -1.38 8.29 -9.38
CA GLN A 68 -0.55 8.86 -10.44
C GLN A 68 -0.02 10.26 -10.09
N ASN A 69 -0.89 11.09 -9.50
CA ASN A 69 -0.55 12.49 -9.20
C ASN A 69 0.29 12.65 -7.93
N SER A 70 -0.01 11.88 -6.89
CA SER A 70 0.55 12.08 -5.54
C SER A 70 1.30 10.89 -4.97
N GLY A 71 1.18 9.70 -5.58
CA GLY A 71 1.70 8.46 -5.02
C GLY A 71 1.01 8.05 -3.71
N ILE A 72 -0.18 8.58 -3.40
CA ILE A 72 -0.92 8.26 -2.18
C ILE A 72 -1.91 7.12 -2.46
N LEU A 73 -1.83 6.06 -1.64
CA LEU A 73 -2.80 4.98 -1.59
C LEU A 73 -3.72 5.16 -0.39
N HIS A 74 -5.01 4.84 -0.54
CA HIS A 74 -5.92 4.73 0.59
C HIS A 74 -6.17 3.26 0.90
N VAL A 75 -5.84 2.84 2.10
CA VAL A 75 -6.06 1.48 2.59
C VAL A 75 -6.83 1.51 3.89
N TYR A 76 -7.56 0.44 4.20
CA TYR A 76 -8.22 0.31 5.48
C TYR A 76 -7.28 -0.37 6.47
N ASP A 77 -6.96 0.32 7.57
CA ASP A 77 -6.14 -0.18 8.68
C ASP A 77 -7.01 -1.11 9.54
N LEU A 78 -6.69 -2.40 9.55
CA LEU A 78 -7.47 -3.42 10.26
C LEU A 78 -7.29 -3.34 11.78
N GLU A 79 -6.14 -2.85 12.24
CA GLU A 79 -5.81 -2.74 13.66
C GLU A 79 -6.45 -1.49 14.28
N LYS A 80 -6.41 -0.36 13.56
CA LYS A 80 -7.00 0.91 13.99
C LYS A 80 -8.42 1.14 13.49
N LYS A 81 -8.96 0.22 12.69
CA LYS A 81 -10.31 0.26 12.12
C LYS A 81 -10.62 1.60 11.47
N GLY A 82 -9.84 1.96 10.44
CA GLY A 82 -10.06 3.21 9.72
C GLY A 82 -9.20 3.39 8.48
N TRP A 83 -9.67 4.25 7.57
CA TRP A 83 -8.94 4.59 6.36
C TRP A 83 -7.65 5.36 6.67
N ARG A 84 -6.58 5.04 5.95
CA ARG A 84 -5.26 5.66 6.07
C ARG A 84 -4.70 5.99 4.70
N SER A 85 -4.08 7.17 4.60
CA SER A 85 -3.28 7.57 3.45
C SER A 85 -1.86 7.05 3.62
N VAL A 86 -1.42 6.23 2.66
CA VAL A 86 -0.09 5.63 2.60
C VAL A 86 0.67 6.26 1.44
N PRO A 87 1.73 7.04 1.71
CA PRO A 87 2.58 7.59 0.67
C PRO A 87 3.53 6.50 0.16
N PHE A 88 3.37 6.08 -1.10
CA PHE A 88 4.16 5.02 -1.75
C PHE A 88 5.67 5.21 -1.56
N ASN A 89 6.17 6.43 -1.73
CA ASN A 89 7.61 6.75 -1.62
C ASN A 89 8.19 6.56 -0.21
N LYS A 90 7.36 6.30 0.79
CA LYS A 90 7.78 6.02 2.16
C LYS A 90 7.58 4.56 2.56
N VAL A 91 7.00 3.74 1.68
CA VAL A 91 6.83 2.31 1.93
C VAL A 91 8.16 1.61 1.65
N GLU A 92 8.57 0.74 2.57
CA GLU A 92 9.80 -0.04 2.46
C GLU A 92 9.52 -1.43 1.89
N TYR A 93 8.47 -2.09 2.41
CA TYR A 93 8.02 -3.39 1.92
C TYR A 93 6.52 -3.60 2.16
N MET A 94 5.97 -4.56 1.43
CA MET A 94 4.67 -5.17 1.66
C MET A 94 4.86 -6.67 1.89
N GLU A 95 4.03 -7.28 2.74
CA GLU A 95 3.93 -8.74 2.88
C GLU A 95 2.48 -9.16 2.69
N ALA A 96 2.26 -10.23 1.93
CA ALA A 96 0.96 -10.86 1.77
C ALA A 96 1.16 -12.37 1.70
N GLY A 97 0.45 -13.11 2.56
CA GLY A 97 0.69 -14.54 2.76
C GLY A 97 2.16 -14.83 3.08
N ASN A 98 2.79 -15.70 2.27
CA ASN A 98 4.19 -16.08 2.40
C ASN A 98 5.14 -15.25 1.52
N ARG A 99 4.64 -14.18 0.87
CA ARG A 99 5.42 -13.35 -0.05
C ARG A 99 5.77 -12.02 0.60
N ARG A 100 6.99 -11.55 0.36
CA ARG A 100 7.45 -10.20 0.71
C ARG A 100 7.90 -9.47 -0.54
N TYR A 101 7.34 -8.29 -0.72
CA TYR A 101 7.59 -7.38 -1.83
C TYR A 101 8.44 -6.22 -1.37
N LYS A 102 9.59 -6.00 -2.01
CA LYS A 102 10.41 -4.81 -1.74
C LYS A 102 9.84 -3.64 -2.53
N ILE A 103 9.68 -2.49 -1.88
CA ILE A 103 9.29 -1.27 -2.59
C ILE A 103 10.55 -0.52 -3.01
N GLN A 104 10.68 -0.24 -4.30
CA GLN A 104 11.78 0.53 -4.85
C GLN A 104 11.23 1.56 -5.84
N PRO A 105 10.86 2.76 -5.37
CA PRO A 105 10.33 3.80 -6.24
C PRO A 105 11.34 4.12 -7.34
N VAL A 106 10.88 4.11 -8.59
CA VAL A 106 11.72 4.59 -9.69
C VAL A 106 11.98 6.07 -9.45
N LYS A 107 13.24 6.44 -9.17
CA LYS A 107 13.63 7.84 -9.20
C LYS A 107 13.36 8.34 -10.61
N ARG A 108 12.43 9.28 -10.76
CA ARG A 108 12.39 10.07 -12.00
C ARG A 108 13.76 10.74 -12.10
N LEU A 109 14.54 10.36 -13.10
CA LEU A 109 15.74 11.10 -13.48
C LEU A 109 15.27 12.54 -13.67
N GLY A 110 15.81 13.47 -12.88
CA GLY A 110 15.38 14.85 -12.88
C GLY A 110 15.41 15.37 -14.31
N GLY A 111 14.24 15.80 -14.80
CA GLY A 111 14.19 16.70 -15.94
C GLY A 111 14.95 17.95 -15.51
N LYS A 112 16.08 18.20 -16.19
CA LYS A 112 16.65 19.55 -16.25
C LYS A 112 15.67 20.46 -16.98
#